data_AF-J9EKK4-F1
#
_entry.id   AF-J9EKK4-F1
#
_cell.length_a   1.000
_cell.length_b   1.000
_cell.length_c   1.000
_cell.angle_alpha   90.00
_cell.angle_beta   90.00
_cell.angle_gamma   90.00
#
_symmetry.space_group_name_H-M   'P 1'
#
loop_
_entity.id
_entity.type
_entity.pdbx_description
1 polymer ?
#
loop_
_entity_poly.entity_id
_entity_poly.type
_entity_poly.pdbx_seq_one_letter_code
_entity_poly.pdbx_strand_id
1 'polypeptide(L)'
;MSIIYYRERKIPGYATSFSSYPGSLISLDDFILASSGLAIIETTINIFNRSLYDAIKPSGQLHCWIRSIIATKLANTAKQWMQIFARYNSGTYNNQWSIVDYKLFKPNEKLPTNNLLWVLEQTPGLVIAHDMTWFLKNYTYWPSYNIPYFNTISEISGFKQKGQLFDWYNWERSPRAKIFNRDHHKVINLNSLQKLMRYNDYKHENLANVNVFHHIQHWQVYQHVVI
;
A
#
# COMPACT_ATOMS: atom_id res chain seq x y z
N MET A 1 -29.91 -4.91 43.34
CA MET A 1 -29.83 -5.73 42.11
C MET A 1 -29.31 -4.83 41.00
N SER A 2 -28.01 -4.90 40.72
CA SER A 2 -27.31 -4.00 39.80
C SER A 2 -27.36 -4.61 38.41
N ILE A 3 -28.06 -3.99 37.47
CA ILE A 3 -28.07 -4.42 36.06
C ILE A 3 -26.72 -4.00 35.47
N ILE A 4 -25.84 -4.98 35.25
CA ILE A 4 -24.59 -4.79 34.50
C ILE A 4 -24.98 -4.71 33.02
N TYR A 5 -24.98 -3.50 32.47
CA TYR A 5 -25.03 -3.32 31.02
C TYR A 5 -23.71 -3.83 30.43
N TYR A 6 -23.74 -4.99 29.76
CA TYR A 6 -22.69 -5.36 28.83
C TYR A 6 -22.70 -4.36 27.67
N ARG A 7 -21.88 -3.30 27.76
CA ARG A 7 -21.50 -2.55 26.55
C ARG A 7 -20.65 -3.51 25.73
N GLU A 8 -21.21 -4.06 24.65
CA GLU A 8 -20.45 -4.81 23.66
C GLU A 8 -19.22 -3.98 23.23
N ARG A 9 -18.03 -4.46 23.61
CA ARG A 9 -16.78 -3.81 23.23
C ARG A 9 -16.56 -4.10 21.75
N LYS A 10 -17.04 -3.20 20.89
CA LYS A 10 -16.83 -3.30 19.44
C LYS A 10 -15.35 -3.34 19.13
N ILE A 11 -14.94 -4.28 18.28
CA ILE A 11 -13.59 -4.33 17.73
C ILE A 11 -13.30 -3.03 16.95
N PRO A 12 -12.05 -2.54 16.87
CA PRO A 12 -11.76 -1.24 16.27
C PRO A 12 -12.29 -1.07 14.84
N GLY A 13 -12.01 -2.04 13.96
CA GLY A 13 -12.49 -2.10 12.58
C GLY A 13 -13.81 -2.87 12.43
N TYR A 14 -14.80 -2.62 13.30
CA TYR A 14 -16.09 -3.33 13.25
C TYR A 14 -16.87 -3.06 11.96
N ALA A 15 -16.67 -1.91 11.31
CA ALA A 15 -17.24 -1.58 10.01
C ALA A 15 -16.14 -1.20 9.02
N THR A 16 -16.32 -1.59 7.75
CA THR A 16 -15.37 -1.34 6.67
C THR A 16 -16.12 -1.02 5.37
N SER A 17 -15.58 -0.13 4.55
CA SER A 17 -16.00 0.12 3.17
C SER A 17 -14.80 -0.06 2.25
N PHE A 18 -14.96 -0.78 1.14
CA PHE A 18 -13.86 -1.11 0.23
C PHE A 18 -14.35 -1.38 -1.19
N SER A 19 -13.48 -1.17 -2.20
CA SER A 19 -13.75 -1.64 -3.58
C SER A 19 -13.72 -3.16 -3.60
N SER A 20 -14.58 -3.83 -4.35
CA SER A 20 -14.67 -5.31 -4.32
C SER A 20 -15.27 -5.88 -5.60
N TYR A 21 -15.39 -7.20 -5.63
CA TYR A 21 -15.93 -8.01 -6.71
C TYR A 21 -17.02 -8.97 -6.18
N PRO A 22 -18.01 -9.37 -7.01
CA PRO A 22 -19.04 -10.33 -6.61
C PRO A 22 -18.45 -11.63 -6.04
N GLY A 23 -18.92 -12.04 -4.87
CA GLY A 23 -18.43 -13.25 -4.18
C GLY A 23 -17.10 -13.08 -3.43
N SER A 24 -16.42 -11.94 -3.57
CA SER A 24 -15.22 -11.64 -2.79
C SER A 24 -15.58 -11.06 -1.43
N LEU A 25 -15.01 -11.64 -0.36
CA LEU A 25 -15.12 -11.11 1.00
C LEU A 25 -14.08 -10.03 1.32
N ILE A 26 -13.22 -9.71 0.34
CA ILE A 26 -12.12 -8.75 0.43
C ILE A 26 -12.06 -7.87 -0.83
N SER A 27 -11.18 -6.88 -0.82
CA SER A 27 -11.13 -5.91 -1.90
C SER A 27 -10.42 -6.41 -3.16
N LEU A 28 -9.32 -7.14 -3.04
CA LEU A 28 -8.48 -7.63 -4.15
C LEU A 28 -7.78 -6.55 -5.00
N ASP A 29 -8.27 -5.31 -5.02
CA ASP A 29 -7.45 -4.13 -5.34
C ASP A 29 -6.68 -3.62 -4.10
N ASP A 30 -7.30 -3.93 -2.95
CA ASP A 30 -7.22 -3.32 -1.63
C ASP A 30 -7.24 -1.80 -1.58
N PHE A 31 -8.44 -1.21 -1.68
CA PHE A 31 -8.77 0.12 -1.16
C PHE A 31 -9.75 -0.02 -0.02
N ILE A 32 -9.32 0.20 1.23
CA ILE A 32 -10.12 -0.11 2.42
C ILE A 32 -10.16 1.10 3.37
N LEU A 33 -11.37 1.49 3.78
CA LEU A 33 -11.63 2.42 4.87
C LEU A 33 -12.25 1.67 6.04
N ALA A 34 -11.67 1.79 7.24
CA ALA A 34 -12.12 1.10 8.44
C ALA A 34 -12.65 2.09 9.50
N SER A 35 -13.63 1.64 10.29
CA SER A 35 -14.20 2.41 11.41
C SER A 35 -13.18 2.78 12.50
N SER A 36 -12.01 2.13 12.51
CA SER A 36 -10.87 2.49 13.34
C SER A 36 -10.18 3.80 12.91
N GLY A 37 -10.65 4.45 11.83
CA GLY A 37 -10.04 5.64 11.26
C GLY A 37 -8.79 5.35 10.43
N LEU A 38 -8.60 4.09 10.01
CA LEU A 38 -7.51 3.68 9.14
C LEU A 38 -7.97 3.63 7.69
N ALA A 39 -7.14 4.15 6.79
CA ALA A 39 -7.22 3.89 5.36
C ALA A 39 -6.05 3.00 4.96
N ILE A 40 -6.36 1.91 4.26
CA ILE A 40 -5.41 0.86 3.89
C ILE A 40 -5.47 0.67 2.39
N ILE A 41 -4.29 0.73 1.77
CA ILE A 41 -4.10 0.61 0.33
C ILE A 41 -2.89 -0.29 0.04
N GLU A 42 -2.83 -0.93 -1.13
CA GLU A 42 -1.68 -1.73 -1.55
C GLU A 42 -1.37 -1.63 -3.04
N THR A 43 -0.11 -1.91 -3.40
CA THR A 43 0.19 -2.36 -4.77
C THR A 43 1.09 -3.59 -4.75
N THR A 44 0.78 -4.55 -5.61
CA THR A 44 1.47 -5.83 -5.65
C THR A 44 2.90 -5.69 -6.12
N ILE A 45 3.85 -6.33 -5.42
CA ILE A 45 5.25 -6.45 -5.82
C ILE A 45 5.52 -7.85 -6.39
N ASN A 46 6.21 -7.89 -7.52
CA ASN A 46 6.64 -9.16 -8.12
C ASN A 46 7.77 -9.81 -7.33
N ILE A 47 7.85 -11.13 -7.36
CA ILE A 47 8.99 -11.88 -6.82
C ILE A 47 9.73 -12.53 -7.98
N PHE A 48 10.86 -11.94 -8.38
CA PHE A 48 11.70 -12.44 -9.47
C PHE A 48 12.70 -13.49 -9.00
N ASN A 49 13.16 -13.38 -7.75
CA ASN A 49 13.99 -14.41 -7.13
C ASN A 49 13.14 -15.63 -6.74
N ARG A 50 13.15 -16.66 -7.60
CA ARG A 50 12.34 -17.87 -7.41
C ARG A 50 12.74 -18.70 -6.19
N SER A 51 13.97 -18.59 -5.70
CA SER A 51 14.40 -19.32 -4.49
C SER A 51 13.59 -18.93 -3.25
N LEU A 52 12.99 -17.74 -3.22
CA LEU A 52 12.13 -17.34 -2.11
C LEU A 52 10.88 -18.22 -1.98
N TYR A 53 10.41 -18.85 -3.06
CA TYR A 53 9.21 -19.68 -3.01
C TYR A 53 9.37 -20.93 -2.13
N ASP A 54 10.60 -21.37 -1.86
CA ASP A 54 10.88 -22.48 -0.93
C ASP A 54 10.46 -22.17 0.52
N ALA A 55 10.26 -20.88 0.85
CA ALA A 55 9.76 -20.44 2.15
C ALA A 55 8.22 -20.55 2.29
N ILE A 56 7.48 -20.82 1.21
CA ILE A 56 6.01 -20.95 1.23
C ILE A 56 5.64 -22.35 1.70
N LYS A 57 4.75 -22.44 2.69
CA LYS A 57 4.33 -23.70 3.34
C LYS A 57 2.82 -23.75 3.53
N PRO A 58 2.18 -24.92 3.40
CA PRO A 58 0.74 -25.05 3.61
C PRO A 58 0.32 -24.95 5.09
N SER A 59 1.25 -25.16 6.03
CA SER A 59 0.99 -25.13 7.47
C SER A 59 1.80 -24.03 8.16
N GLY A 60 1.23 -23.46 9.22
CA GLY A 60 1.86 -22.38 10.00
C GLY A 60 1.86 -21.01 9.31
N GLN A 61 1.16 -20.87 8.18
CA GLN A 61 1.04 -19.63 7.41
C GLN A 61 -0.43 -19.32 7.13
N LEU A 62 -0.76 -18.04 6.99
CA LEU A 62 -2.09 -17.55 6.64
C LEU A 62 -2.03 -16.75 5.35
N HIS A 63 -2.95 -17.02 4.43
CA HIS A 63 -3.05 -16.25 3.18
C HIS A 63 -3.19 -14.75 3.45
N CYS A 64 -2.60 -13.94 2.57
CA CYS A 64 -2.61 -12.47 2.65
C CYS A 64 -4.01 -11.90 2.91
N TRP A 65 -5.03 -12.39 2.21
CA TRP A 65 -6.40 -11.91 2.37
C TRP A 65 -6.95 -12.10 3.80
N ILE A 66 -6.66 -13.25 4.45
CA ILE A 66 -7.07 -13.53 5.82
C ILE A 66 -6.35 -12.58 6.78
N ARG A 67 -5.03 -12.41 6.59
CA ARG A 67 -4.21 -11.53 7.41
C ARG A 67 -4.65 -10.07 7.29
N SER A 68 -5.02 -9.63 6.09
CA SER A 68 -5.55 -8.28 5.85
C SER A 68 -6.88 -8.04 6.55
N ILE A 69 -7.84 -8.98 6.49
CA ILE A 69 -9.10 -8.87 7.25
C ILE A 69 -8.83 -8.79 8.76
N ILE A 70 -8.00 -9.69 9.29
CA ILE A 70 -7.71 -9.75 10.73
C ILE A 70 -7.03 -8.46 11.20
N ALA A 71 -6.01 -8.00 10.47
CA ALA A 71 -5.32 -6.75 10.78
C ALA A 71 -6.29 -5.55 10.74
N THR A 72 -7.12 -5.46 9.71
CA THR A 72 -8.10 -4.37 9.55
C THR A 72 -9.14 -4.36 10.66
N LYS A 73 -9.62 -5.53 11.08
CA LYS A 73 -10.62 -5.64 12.16
C LYS A 73 -10.06 -5.33 13.54
N LEU A 74 -8.83 -5.74 13.82
CA LEU A 74 -8.24 -5.68 15.16
C LEU A 74 -7.38 -4.44 15.42
N ALA A 75 -6.81 -3.81 14.39
CA ALA A 75 -5.89 -2.69 14.56
C ALA A 75 -6.63 -1.38 14.85
N ASN A 76 -6.15 -0.65 15.86
CA ASN A 76 -6.59 0.71 16.15
C ASN A 76 -5.62 1.78 15.62
N THR A 77 -4.38 1.40 15.30
CA THR A 77 -3.35 2.30 14.76
C THR A 77 -2.69 1.69 13.54
N ALA A 78 -2.11 2.53 12.69
CA ALA A 78 -1.36 2.07 11.51
C ALA A 78 -0.26 1.07 11.90
N LYS A 79 0.56 1.39 12.92
CA LYS A 79 1.60 0.50 13.46
C LYS A 79 1.05 -0.87 13.90
N GLN A 80 -0.08 -0.90 14.60
CA GLN A 80 -0.69 -2.16 15.04
C GLN A 80 -1.14 -3.00 13.84
N TRP A 81 -1.68 -2.38 12.79
CA TRP A 81 -2.08 -3.08 11.58
C TRP A 81 -0.90 -3.85 11.00
N MET A 82 0.27 -3.20 10.88
CA MET A 82 1.52 -3.83 10.40
C MET A 82 1.93 -5.03 11.25
N GLN A 83 1.92 -4.84 12.57
CA GLN A 83 2.35 -5.87 13.52
C GLN A 83 1.44 -7.09 13.46
N ILE A 84 0.13 -6.89 13.27
CA ILE A 84 -0.83 -7.99 13.16
C ILE A 84 -0.69 -8.66 11.79
N PHE A 85 -0.62 -7.90 10.70
CA PHE A 85 -0.51 -8.41 9.33
C PHE A 85 0.76 -9.24 9.10
N ALA A 86 1.89 -8.85 9.72
CA ALA A 86 3.17 -9.54 9.59
C ALA A 86 3.19 -10.95 10.17
N ARG A 87 2.24 -11.28 11.06
CA ARG A 87 2.16 -12.62 11.69
C ARG A 87 1.71 -13.65 10.68
N TYR A 88 2.30 -14.85 10.75
CA TYR A 88 1.96 -15.98 9.87
C TYR A 88 2.08 -15.65 8.38
N ASN A 89 3.06 -14.82 8.01
CA ASN A 89 3.34 -14.45 6.62
C ASN A 89 3.41 -15.69 5.71
N SER A 90 2.57 -15.71 4.69
CA SER A 90 2.49 -16.79 3.70
C SER A 90 3.45 -16.64 2.52
N GLY A 91 4.01 -15.46 2.29
CA GLY A 91 4.73 -15.19 1.04
C GLY A 91 3.86 -15.22 -0.22
N THR A 92 2.53 -15.18 -0.06
CA THR A 92 1.57 -15.16 -1.16
C THR A 92 0.89 -13.81 -1.22
N TYR A 93 0.62 -13.32 -2.44
CA TYR A 93 0.12 -11.97 -2.70
C TYR A 93 1.00 -10.92 -1.99
N ASN A 94 2.21 -10.80 -2.50
CA ASN A 94 3.29 -9.99 -1.93
C ASN A 94 3.10 -8.55 -2.35
N ASN A 95 2.84 -7.67 -1.38
CA ASN A 95 2.40 -6.30 -1.65
C ASN A 95 3.25 -5.29 -0.87
N GLN A 96 3.28 -4.06 -1.38
CA GLN A 96 3.54 -2.87 -0.57
C GLN A 96 2.21 -2.37 -0.01
N TRP A 97 2.00 -2.46 1.30
CA TRP A 97 0.83 -1.89 1.97
C TRP A 97 1.14 -0.51 2.52
N SER A 98 0.26 0.46 2.31
CA SER A 98 0.33 1.78 2.94
C SER A 98 -0.89 1.99 3.83
N ILE A 99 -0.65 2.26 5.10
CA ILE A 99 -1.69 2.41 6.13
C ILE A 99 -1.62 3.83 6.67
N VAL A 100 -2.66 4.61 6.39
CA VAL A 100 -2.83 5.98 6.90
C VAL A 100 -3.72 5.96 8.12
N ASP A 101 -3.26 6.57 9.21
CA ASP A 101 -4.06 6.80 10.40
C ASP A 101 -4.68 8.21 10.37
N TYR A 102 -5.90 8.31 9.82
CA TYR A 102 -6.60 9.60 9.69
C TYR A 102 -6.92 10.25 11.03
N LYS A 103 -6.89 9.51 12.15
CA LYS A 103 -7.07 10.09 13.49
C LYS A 103 -5.94 11.05 13.86
N LEU A 104 -4.78 10.91 13.23
CA LEU A 104 -3.60 11.75 13.45
C LEU A 104 -3.50 12.91 12.46
N PHE A 105 -4.36 12.94 11.43
CA PHE A 105 -4.43 14.03 10.48
C PHE A 105 -5.42 15.09 10.94
N LYS A 106 -4.98 16.35 10.96
CA LYS A 106 -5.81 17.50 11.29
C LYS A 106 -5.72 18.53 10.16
N PRO A 107 -6.83 18.85 9.48
CA PRO A 107 -6.81 19.83 8.40
C PRO A 107 -6.23 21.17 8.86
N ASN A 108 -5.40 21.79 8.01
CA ASN A 108 -4.73 23.07 8.25
C ASN A 108 -3.74 23.10 9.43
N GLU A 109 -3.40 21.94 10.00
CA GLU A 109 -2.31 21.81 10.98
C GLU A 109 -1.09 21.13 10.36
N LYS A 110 0.08 21.30 10.98
CA LYS A 110 1.29 20.58 10.58
C LYS A 110 1.09 19.08 10.79
N LEU A 111 1.57 18.26 9.86
CA LEU A 111 1.57 16.81 10.01
C LEU A 111 2.33 16.40 11.29
N PRO A 112 1.86 15.35 12.00
CA PRO A 112 2.56 14.80 13.15
C PRO A 112 3.96 14.32 12.74
N THR A 113 4.87 14.18 13.71
CA THR A 113 6.24 13.73 13.42
C THR A 113 6.30 12.24 13.03
N ASN A 114 5.35 11.44 13.49
CA ASN A 114 5.34 9.99 13.37
C ASN A 114 3.91 9.43 13.33
N ASN A 115 3.81 8.17 12.93
CA ASN A 115 2.66 7.27 12.93
C ASN A 115 1.48 7.62 12.01
N LEU A 116 1.53 8.73 11.27
CA LEU A 116 0.48 9.05 10.30
C LEU A 116 0.45 8.04 9.15
N LEU A 117 1.62 7.66 8.64
CA LEU A 117 1.75 6.68 7.56
C LEU A 117 2.73 5.59 7.96
N TRP A 118 2.27 4.34 7.90
CA TRP A 118 3.12 3.16 7.96
C TRP A 118 3.10 2.43 6.62
N VAL A 119 4.28 2.01 6.16
CA VAL A 119 4.44 1.24 4.91
C VAL A 119 5.04 -0.13 5.21
N LEU A 120 4.45 -1.18 4.64
CA LEU A 120 4.80 -2.58 4.80
C LEU A 120 5.20 -3.12 3.45
N GLU A 121 6.22 -3.94 3.39
CA GLU A 121 6.50 -4.76 2.22
C GLU A 121 6.73 -6.19 2.64
N GLN A 122 6.13 -7.12 1.90
CA GLN A 122 6.19 -8.54 2.16
C GLN A 122 6.79 -9.30 0.98
N THR A 123 7.66 -10.26 1.27
CA THR A 123 8.03 -11.35 0.37
C THR A 123 7.78 -12.69 1.06
N PRO A 124 7.98 -13.84 0.39
CA PRO A 124 8.16 -15.10 1.11
C PRO A 124 9.30 -14.98 2.12
N GLY A 125 9.04 -15.38 3.36
CA GLY A 125 10.02 -15.41 4.44
C GLY A 125 10.36 -14.07 5.11
N LEU A 126 9.95 -12.92 4.56
CA LEU A 126 10.31 -11.61 5.12
C LEU A 126 9.16 -10.60 5.03
N VAL A 127 9.02 -9.81 6.10
CA VAL A 127 8.18 -8.60 6.13
C VAL A 127 9.02 -7.46 6.71
N ILE A 128 9.04 -6.33 6.03
CA ILE A 128 9.66 -5.08 6.51
C ILE A 128 8.58 -4.02 6.62
N ALA A 129 8.59 -3.25 7.71
CA ALA A 129 7.67 -2.14 7.89
C ALA A 129 8.35 -0.95 8.57
N HIS A 130 8.08 0.25 8.07
CA HIS A 130 8.58 1.49 8.63
C HIS A 130 7.50 2.57 8.69
N ASP A 131 7.68 3.49 9.64
CA ASP A 131 6.95 4.75 9.69
C ASP A 131 7.49 5.68 8.61
N MET A 132 6.63 6.02 7.65
CA MET A 132 6.95 6.86 6.49
C MET A 132 6.33 8.26 6.60
N THR A 133 5.92 8.67 7.81
CA THR A 133 5.40 10.02 8.06
C THR A 133 6.40 11.12 7.68
N TRP A 134 7.69 10.87 7.87
CA TRP A 134 8.75 11.80 7.46
C TRP A 134 8.75 12.05 5.94
N PHE A 135 8.41 11.04 5.14
CA PHE A 135 8.38 11.14 3.68
C PHE A 135 7.24 12.06 3.25
N LEU A 136 6.04 11.88 3.82
CA LEU A 136 4.92 12.78 3.60
C LEU A 136 5.25 14.23 3.95
N LYS A 137 5.97 14.45 5.07
CA LYS A 137 6.37 15.80 5.48
C LYS A 137 7.34 16.46 4.50
N ASN A 138 8.26 15.69 3.94
CA ASN A 138 9.31 16.24 3.08
C ASN A 138 8.88 16.34 1.62
N TYR A 139 8.05 15.41 1.14
CA TYR A 139 7.69 15.29 -0.27
C TYR A 139 6.23 15.63 -0.56
N THR A 140 5.36 15.73 0.45
CA THR A 140 3.91 16.02 0.33
C THR A 140 3.04 14.92 -0.30
N TYR A 141 3.62 13.76 -0.62
CA TYR A 141 2.90 12.60 -1.13
C TYR A 141 3.64 11.30 -0.81
N TRP A 142 2.96 10.16 -0.93
CA TRP A 142 3.56 8.83 -0.96
C TRP A 142 3.07 8.07 -2.21
N PRO A 143 3.97 7.74 -3.16
CA PRO A 143 3.59 6.96 -4.34
C PRO A 143 3.83 5.47 -4.15
N SER A 144 2.99 4.67 -4.83
CA SER A 144 3.13 3.22 -4.90
C SER A 144 2.82 2.75 -6.32
N TYR A 145 3.68 1.91 -6.89
CA TYR A 145 3.63 1.53 -8.31
C TYR A 145 4.29 0.17 -8.59
N ASN A 146 3.98 -0.84 -7.77
CA ASN A 146 4.42 -2.23 -7.94
C ASN A 146 5.94 -2.48 -7.90
N ILE A 147 6.71 -1.54 -7.36
CA ILE A 147 8.16 -1.67 -7.14
C ILE A 147 8.41 -1.46 -5.65
N PRO A 148 9.13 -2.36 -4.96
CA PRO A 148 9.43 -2.19 -3.54
C PRO A 148 10.35 -0.98 -3.33
N TYR A 149 10.00 -0.16 -2.33
CA TYR A 149 10.76 0.97 -1.83
C TYR A 149 11.91 0.52 -0.92
N PHE A 150 11.70 -0.45 -0.03
CA PHE A 150 12.74 -0.82 0.93
C PHE A 150 13.87 -1.60 0.23
N ASN A 151 15.11 -1.10 0.34
CA ASN A 151 16.26 -1.67 -0.39
C ASN A 151 16.43 -3.18 -0.13
N THR A 152 16.24 -3.64 1.11
CA THR A 152 16.31 -5.09 1.43
C THR A 152 15.27 -5.90 0.66
N ILE A 153 14.02 -5.42 0.57
CA ILE A 153 12.97 -6.10 -0.20
C ILE A 153 13.31 -6.08 -1.68
N SER A 154 13.77 -4.95 -2.20
CA SER A 154 14.20 -4.79 -3.59
C SER A 154 15.34 -5.74 -3.97
N GLU A 155 16.30 -5.94 -3.06
CA GLU A 155 17.41 -6.88 -3.21
C GLU A 155 16.94 -8.33 -3.25
N ILE A 156 16.21 -8.78 -2.22
CA ILE A 156 15.86 -10.20 -2.10
C ILE A 156 14.86 -10.65 -3.16
N SER A 157 13.95 -9.76 -3.57
CA SER A 157 12.92 -10.07 -4.57
C SER A 157 13.44 -9.98 -6.01
N GLY A 158 14.66 -9.46 -6.22
CA GLY A 158 15.32 -9.38 -7.53
C GLY A 158 15.04 -8.09 -8.31
N PHE A 159 14.36 -7.11 -7.70
CA PHE A 159 14.10 -5.81 -8.32
C PHE A 159 15.38 -4.99 -8.50
N LYS A 160 16.30 -5.01 -7.54
CA LYS A 160 17.56 -4.24 -7.62
C LYS A 160 18.37 -4.58 -8.87
N GLN A 161 18.53 -5.88 -9.16
CA GLN A 161 19.28 -6.35 -10.33
C GLN A 161 18.55 -6.01 -11.63
N LYS A 162 17.22 -6.19 -11.67
CA LYS A 162 16.43 -5.78 -12.85
C LYS A 162 16.44 -4.28 -13.09
N GLY A 163 16.40 -3.48 -12.02
CA GLY A 163 16.43 -2.02 -12.07
C GLY A 163 17.78 -1.43 -12.50
N GLN A 164 18.85 -2.22 -12.50
CA GLN A 164 20.12 -1.86 -13.14
C GLN A 164 20.08 -2.01 -14.66
N LEU A 165 19.26 -2.93 -15.17
CA LEU A 165 19.14 -3.22 -16.60
C LEU A 165 18.04 -2.39 -17.27
N PHE A 166 16.91 -2.19 -16.57
CA PHE A 166 15.75 -1.49 -17.11
C PHE A 166 15.11 -0.59 -16.05
N ASP A 167 14.97 0.69 -16.38
CA ASP A 167 14.31 1.70 -15.55
C ASP A 167 12.88 1.30 -15.13
N TRP A 168 12.20 0.45 -15.92
CA TRP A 168 10.88 -0.11 -15.59
C TRP A 168 10.79 -0.75 -14.21
N TYR A 169 11.88 -1.37 -13.74
CA TYR A 169 11.95 -2.04 -12.43
C TYR A 169 12.67 -1.18 -11.38
N ASN A 170 13.08 0.04 -11.72
CA ASN A 170 13.76 0.93 -10.80
C ASN A 170 12.75 1.82 -10.08
N TRP A 171 12.81 1.84 -8.74
CA TRP A 171 11.83 2.57 -7.93
C TRP A 171 11.81 4.08 -8.24
N GLU A 172 12.96 4.71 -8.47
CA GLU A 172 13.04 6.15 -8.73
C GLU A 172 12.84 6.51 -10.20
N ARG A 173 13.24 5.61 -11.12
CA ARG A 173 13.34 5.91 -12.55
C ARG A 173 12.27 5.27 -13.42
N SER A 174 11.38 4.46 -12.85
CA SER A 174 10.26 3.90 -13.62
C SER A 174 9.37 5.00 -14.22
N PRO A 175 8.67 4.75 -15.33
CA PRO A 175 7.78 5.75 -15.94
C PRO A 175 6.76 6.32 -14.95
N ARG A 176 6.17 5.48 -14.09
CA ARG A 176 5.22 5.92 -13.06
C ARG A 176 5.89 6.76 -11.97
N ALA A 177 7.10 6.41 -11.53
CA ALA A 177 7.86 7.23 -10.59
C ALA A 177 8.12 8.63 -11.15
N LYS A 178 8.52 8.71 -12.44
CA LYS A 178 8.75 9.97 -13.15
C LYS A 178 7.46 10.79 -13.29
N ILE A 179 6.33 10.17 -13.64
CA ILE A 179 5.02 10.84 -13.73
C ILE A 179 4.61 11.38 -12.36
N PHE A 180 4.68 10.58 -11.29
CA PHE A 180 4.32 11.08 -9.96
C PHE A 180 5.22 12.20 -9.49
N ASN A 181 6.54 12.06 -9.64
CA ASN A 181 7.47 13.12 -9.27
C ASN A 181 7.16 14.41 -10.03
N ARG A 182 6.82 14.33 -11.33
CA ARG A 182 6.43 15.47 -12.15
C ARG A 182 5.08 16.08 -11.76
N ASP A 183 4.06 15.26 -11.47
CA ASP A 183 2.66 15.72 -11.50
C ASP A 183 1.94 15.70 -10.15
N HIS A 184 2.50 15.10 -9.08
CA HIS A 184 1.80 14.99 -7.78
C HIS A 184 1.35 16.36 -7.24
N HIS A 185 2.17 17.40 -7.37
CA HIS A 185 1.86 18.75 -6.90
C HIS A 185 0.68 19.41 -7.63
N LYS A 186 0.23 18.86 -8.76
CA LYS A 186 -0.97 19.31 -9.50
C LYS A 186 -2.26 18.82 -8.84
N VAL A 187 -2.17 17.91 -7.87
CA VAL A 187 -3.32 17.41 -7.11
C VAL A 187 -3.63 18.38 -5.98
N ILE A 188 -4.70 19.15 -6.14
CA ILE A 188 -5.17 20.16 -5.18
C ILE A 188 -6.59 19.89 -4.67
N ASN A 189 -7.27 18.90 -5.24
CA ASN A 189 -8.61 18.45 -4.89
C ASN A 189 -8.90 17.06 -5.49
N LEU A 190 -10.04 16.47 -5.13
CA LEU A 190 -10.44 15.14 -5.61
C LEU A 190 -10.56 15.02 -7.14
N ASN A 191 -10.97 16.07 -7.85
CA ASN A 191 -11.05 16.04 -9.31
C ASN A 191 -9.66 15.96 -9.95
N SER A 192 -8.71 16.76 -9.45
CA SER A 192 -7.30 16.70 -9.90
C SER A 192 -6.61 15.40 -9.51
N LEU A 193 -6.95 14.83 -8.33
CA LEU A 193 -6.51 13.50 -7.94
C LEU A 193 -7.01 12.47 -8.94
N GLN A 194 -8.32 12.44 -9.21
CA GLN A 194 -8.92 11.52 -10.18
C GLN A 194 -8.28 11.67 -11.57
N LYS A 195 -7.98 12.90 -12.00
CA LYS A 195 -7.30 13.15 -13.27
C LYS A 195 -5.90 12.51 -13.30
N LEU A 196 -5.13 12.65 -12.22
CA LEU A 196 -3.82 12.00 -12.11
C LEU A 196 -3.95 10.47 -12.06
N MET A 197 -4.89 9.94 -11.27
CA MET A 197 -5.14 8.50 -11.14
C MET A 197 -5.61 7.83 -12.44
N ARG A 198 -6.14 8.61 -13.38
CA ARG A 198 -6.59 8.12 -14.70
C ARG A 198 -5.66 8.56 -15.83
N TYR A 199 -4.50 9.10 -15.49
CA TYR A 199 -3.59 9.67 -16.47
C TYR A 199 -2.97 8.59 -17.37
N ASN A 200 -3.43 8.55 -18.61
CA ASN A 200 -2.73 7.90 -19.70
C ASN A 200 -2.70 8.78 -20.94
N ASP A 201 -1.49 9.19 -21.33
CA ASP A 201 -1.22 9.93 -22.54
C ASP A 201 -0.07 9.30 -23.35
N TYR A 202 -0.07 7.97 -23.44
CA TYR A 202 1.05 7.20 -24.01
C TYR A 202 1.44 7.55 -25.45
N LYS A 203 0.55 8.20 -26.21
CA LYS A 203 0.84 8.63 -27.58
C LYS A 203 1.64 9.93 -27.64
N HIS A 204 1.63 10.73 -26.58
CA HIS A 204 2.25 12.05 -26.53
C HIS A 204 3.28 12.18 -25.40
N GLU A 205 3.42 11.15 -24.55
CA GLU A 205 4.36 11.12 -23.44
C GLU A 205 5.82 10.89 -23.89
N ASN A 206 6.69 11.87 -23.63
CA ASN A 206 8.11 11.82 -24.00
C ASN A 206 9.00 11.10 -22.97
N LEU A 207 8.44 10.51 -21.91
CA LEU A 207 9.19 9.75 -20.90
C LEU A 207 9.58 8.36 -21.42
N ALA A 208 10.54 8.30 -22.36
CA ALA A 208 11.27 7.11 -22.86
C ALA A 208 10.43 5.84 -23.15
N ASN A 209 10.23 5.53 -24.44
CA ASN A 209 9.69 4.26 -24.95
C ASN A 209 8.42 3.77 -24.23
N VAL A 210 7.42 4.66 -24.23
CA VAL A 210 6.15 4.46 -23.53
C VAL A 210 5.22 3.59 -24.37
N ASN A 211 4.85 2.42 -23.85
CA ASN A 211 3.69 1.68 -24.32
C ASN A 211 2.48 2.04 -23.43
N VAL A 212 1.25 1.74 -23.87
CA VAL A 212 0.00 2.00 -23.15
C VAL A 212 0.04 1.55 -21.68
N PHE A 213 0.81 0.51 -21.35
CA PHE A 213 0.96 -0.05 -20.01
C PHE A 213 1.87 0.76 -19.06
N HIS A 214 2.59 1.78 -19.56
CA HIS A 214 3.58 2.53 -18.78
C HIS A 214 3.00 3.73 -18.00
N HIS A 215 1.68 3.93 -18.09
CA HIS A 215 0.95 5.04 -17.49
C HIS A 215 0.13 4.64 -16.26
N ILE A 216 -0.53 5.62 -15.64
CA ILE A 216 -1.43 5.40 -14.50
C ILE A 216 -2.78 4.95 -15.06
N GLN A 217 -2.99 3.63 -15.20
CA GLN A 217 -4.22 3.04 -15.74
C GLN A 217 -4.94 2.06 -14.82
N HIS A 218 -6.24 1.98 -15.12
CA HIS A 218 -7.41 1.40 -14.45
C HIS A 218 -7.33 -0.05 -13.92
N TRP A 219 -6.22 -0.77 -14.09
CA TRP A 219 -6.17 -2.22 -13.83
C TRP A 219 -4.96 -2.74 -13.04
N GLN A 220 -4.02 -1.89 -12.61
CA GLN A 220 -2.93 -2.31 -11.71
C GLN A 220 -2.50 -1.22 -10.70
N VAL A 221 -3.11 -0.03 -10.73
CA VAL A 221 -2.59 1.14 -10.01
C VAL A 221 -3.71 2.09 -9.58
N TYR A 222 -4.50 1.66 -8.62
CA TYR A 222 -5.00 2.60 -7.63
C TYR A 222 -4.06 2.35 -6.47
N GLN A 223 -3.24 3.28 -6.02
CA GLN A 223 -3.63 4.13 -4.91
C GLN A 223 -2.40 4.97 -4.53
N HIS A 224 -2.62 6.24 -4.19
CA HIS A 224 -1.57 7.11 -3.63
C HIS A 224 -2.14 7.82 -2.42
N VAL A 225 -1.25 8.16 -1.50
CA VAL A 225 -1.58 9.03 -0.37
C VAL A 225 -1.11 10.43 -0.76
N VAL A 226 -2.05 11.30 -1.11
CA VAL A 226 -1.84 12.75 -1.19
C VAL A 226 -2.58 13.34 0.00
N ILE A 227 -1.89 14.09 0.84
CA ILE A 227 -2.43 14.68 2.07
C ILE A 227 -2.28 16.20 1.97
#